data_AF-A0A445A3P3-F1
#
_entry.id   AF-A0A445A3P3-F1
#
_cell.length_a   1.000
_cell.length_b   1.000
_cell.length_c   1.000
_cell.angle_alpha   90.00
_cell.angle_beta   90.00
_cell.angle_gamma   90.00
#
_symmetry.space_group_name_H-M   'P 1'
#
loop_
_entity.id
_entity.type
_entity.pdbx_description
1 polymer ?
#
loop_
_entity_poly.entity_id
_entity_poly.type
_entity_poly.pdbx_seq_one_letter_code
_entity_poly.pdbx_strand_id
1 'polypeptide(L)'
;MVATMAEETKNPARDIPIGLVGSMSMITIGMKWAKYLVSICALKGMTTSLLVGSMGQARYMTQIARSHMIPPFFALIHPKTGTPVNATLFITLLSSIVGLFSSLDVLSNVFSISTLFIFMLMAVALLVRRYYVRQNTSKEDLMRVLGCLFVIIASSAVGTALWNANKLGWIGYTVAAVVWLIGTLAMSFLPKQRTPKVWGVPLVPWLPSLSIATNLFLIGSLEPDAFWRFFLCTAFMLLYYIFVGVHATYDVEHQNSHYFKDVEPTDQPNHGPFVT
;
A
#
# COMPACT_ATOMS: atom_id res chain seq x y z
N MET A 1 -8.39 8.66 -0.37
CA MET A 1 -8.95 10.03 -0.21
C MET A 1 -8.69 10.88 -1.45
N VAL A 2 -7.45 11.00 -1.94
CA VAL A 2 -7.17 11.69 -3.22
C VAL A 2 -7.90 11.06 -4.40
N ALA A 3 -7.96 9.74 -4.51
CA ALA A 3 -8.70 9.07 -5.58
C ALA A 3 -10.21 9.38 -5.56
N THR A 4 -10.79 9.49 -4.37
CA THR A 4 -12.22 9.80 -4.16
C THR A 4 -12.52 11.28 -4.41
N MET A 5 -11.59 12.18 -4.07
CA MET A 5 -11.69 13.61 -4.42
C MET A 5 -11.42 13.87 -5.91
N ALA A 6 -10.61 13.02 -6.56
CA ALA A 6 -10.33 13.11 -7.99
C ALA A 6 -11.56 12.77 -8.84
N GLU A 7 -12.50 11.95 -8.34
CA GLU A 7 -13.78 11.68 -9.01
C GLU A 7 -14.76 12.86 -8.94
N GLU A 8 -14.69 13.69 -7.88
CA GLU A 8 -15.60 14.81 -7.65
C GLU A 8 -15.10 16.15 -8.24
N THR A 9 -13.84 16.21 -8.67
CA THR A 9 -13.25 17.44 -9.22
C THR A 9 -13.34 17.44 -10.74
N LYS A 10 -13.83 18.55 -11.31
CA LYS A 10 -13.98 18.70 -12.78
C LYS A 10 -12.64 18.63 -13.50
N ASN A 11 -11.54 19.11 -12.88
CA ASN A 11 -10.17 19.05 -13.40
C ASN A 11 -9.12 18.81 -12.29
N PRO A 12 -8.97 17.57 -11.78
CA PRO A 12 -8.08 17.25 -10.65
C PRO A 12 -6.62 17.64 -10.87
N ALA A 13 -6.13 17.56 -12.11
CA ALA A 13 -4.74 17.83 -12.47
C ALA A 13 -4.33 19.31 -12.27
N ARG A 14 -5.29 20.24 -12.27
CA ARG A 14 -5.03 21.68 -12.16
C ARG A 14 -5.43 22.23 -10.79
N ASP A 15 -6.55 21.78 -10.25
CA ASP A 15 -7.15 22.39 -9.05
C ASP A 15 -6.37 22.05 -7.77
N ILE A 16 -5.85 20.82 -7.67
CA ILE A 16 -5.06 20.35 -6.53
C ILE A 16 -3.75 21.15 -6.37
N PRO A 17 -2.87 21.27 -7.39
CA PRO A 17 -1.62 22.02 -7.23
C PRO A 17 -1.83 23.52 -7.01
N ILE A 18 -2.86 24.13 -7.61
CA ILE A 18 -3.17 25.56 -7.41
C ILE A 18 -3.58 25.83 -5.95
N GLY A 19 -4.40 24.96 -5.36
CA GLY A 19 -4.79 25.08 -3.95
C GLY A 19 -3.60 25.02 -2.99
N LEU A 20 -2.64 24.12 -3.26
CA LEU A 20 -1.42 23.97 -2.45
C LEU A 20 -0.55 25.24 -2.51
N VAL A 21 -0.22 25.72 -3.71
CA VAL A 21 0.65 26.89 -3.89
C VAL A 21 0.00 28.16 -3.35
N GLY A 22 -1.31 28.32 -3.56
CA GLY A 22 -2.09 29.43 -3.00
C GLY A 22 -1.98 29.48 -1.47
N SER A 23 -2.15 28.33 -0.80
CA SER A 23 -2.06 28.27 0.67
C SER A 23 -0.67 28.63 1.21
N MET A 24 0.41 28.17 0.56
CA MET A 24 1.78 28.46 0.99
C MET A 24 2.15 29.93 0.79
N SER A 25 1.77 30.53 -0.33
CA SER A 25 2.05 31.95 -0.61
C SER A 25 1.40 32.90 0.41
N MET A 26 0.17 32.60 0.86
CA MET A 26 -0.55 33.42 1.83
C MET A 26 0.11 33.43 3.22
N ILE A 27 0.80 32.34 3.59
CA ILE A 27 1.54 32.23 4.85
C ILE A 27 2.85 33.05 4.80
N THR A 28 3.52 33.08 3.64
CA THR A 28 4.78 33.82 3.44
C THR A 28 4.60 35.34 3.50
N ILE A 29 3.42 35.86 3.12
CA ILE A 29 3.12 37.31 3.08
C ILE A 29 3.04 37.96 4.49
N GLY A 30 3.23 37.18 5.57
CA GLY A 30 3.52 37.73 6.91
C GLY A 30 2.32 38.38 7.62
N MET A 31 1.11 38.25 7.08
CA MET A 31 -0.10 38.80 7.69
C MET A 31 -0.45 38.05 8.99
N LYS A 32 -0.39 38.75 10.12
CA LYS A 32 -0.68 38.16 11.45
C LYS A 32 -2.08 37.55 11.54
N TRP A 33 -3.07 38.14 10.88
CA TRP A 33 -4.44 37.63 10.83
C TRP A 33 -4.56 36.31 10.02
N ALA A 34 -3.75 36.16 8.96
CA ALA A 34 -3.74 34.96 8.13
C ALA A 34 -3.21 33.74 8.90
N LYS A 35 -2.23 33.92 9.79
CA LYS A 35 -1.71 32.82 10.63
C LYS A 35 -2.80 32.22 11.53
N TYR A 36 -3.66 33.06 12.12
CA TYR A 36 -4.76 32.59 12.96
C TYR A 36 -5.82 31.84 12.13
N LEU A 37 -6.19 32.39 10.98
CA LEU A 37 -7.11 31.73 10.06
C LEU A 37 -6.56 30.36 9.59
N VAL A 38 -5.26 30.30 9.24
CA VAL A 38 -4.58 29.05 8.86
C VAL A 38 -4.57 28.04 10.02
N SER A 39 -4.35 28.46 11.27
CA SER A 39 -4.40 27.54 12.41
C SER A 39 -5.80 26.94 12.63
N ILE A 40 -6.88 27.73 12.46
CA ILE A 40 -8.26 27.24 12.55
C ILE A 40 -8.56 26.28 11.39
N CYS A 41 -8.16 26.63 10.17
CA CYS A 41 -8.30 25.77 9.00
C CYS A 41 -7.52 24.46 9.17
N ALA A 42 -6.30 24.52 9.71
CA ALA A 42 -5.47 23.34 9.97
C ALA A 42 -6.11 22.45 11.03
N LEU A 43 -6.58 23.01 12.15
CA LEU A 43 -7.27 22.25 13.20
C LEU A 43 -8.54 21.57 12.66
N LYS A 44 -9.40 22.34 11.96
CA LYS A 44 -10.62 21.81 11.35
C LYS A 44 -10.30 20.72 10.31
N GLY A 45 -9.28 20.96 9.48
CA GLY A 45 -8.82 20.04 8.43
C GLY A 45 -8.25 18.74 8.99
N MET A 46 -7.46 18.80 10.07
CA MET A 46 -6.96 17.61 10.78
C MET A 46 -8.12 16.78 11.34
N THR A 47 -9.09 17.41 12.00
CA THR A 47 -10.27 16.70 12.55
C THR A 47 -11.09 16.02 11.44
N THR A 48 -11.34 16.71 10.32
CA THR A 48 -12.05 16.12 9.18
C THR A 48 -11.26 14.97 8.55
N SER A 49 -9.94 15.11 8.42
CA SER A 49 -9.09 14.06 7.85
C SER A 49 -9.05 12.80 8.73
N LEU A 50 -9.00 12.96 10.05
CA LEU A 50 -9.09 11.85 11.01
C LEU A 50 -10.43 11.12 10.90
N LEU A 51 -11.53 11.87 10.78
CA LEU A 51 -12.86 11.28 10.65
C LEU A 51 -13.01 10.48 9.35
N VAL A 52 -12.56 11.04 8.22
CA VAL A 52 -12.59 10.35 6.93
C VAL A 52 -11.64 9.15 6.90
N GLY A 53 -10.46 9.27 7.53
CA GLY A 53 -9.51 8.18 7.68
C GLY A 53 -10.07 7.01 8.48
N SER A 54 -10.71 7.28 9.61
CA SER A 54 -11.38 6.29 10.45
C SER A 54 -12.48 5.54 9.69
N MET A 55 -13.34 6.27 8.96
CA MET A 55 -14.36 5.66 8.10
C MET A 55 -13.75 4.78 7.00
N GLY A 56 -12.64 5.20 6.40
CA GLY A 56 -11.92 4.43 5.39
C GLY A 56 -11.38 3.11 5.93
N GLN A 57 -10.68 3.16 7.08
CA GLN A 57 -10.11 1.98 7.74
C GLN A 57 -11.16 0.93 8.10
N ALA A 58 -12.32 1.36 8.62
CA ALA A 58 -13.41 0.45 8.95
C ALA A 58 -13.95 -0.29 7.71
N ARG A 59 -14.09 0.42 6.57
CA ARG A 59 -14.51 -0.20 5.30
C ARG A 59 -13.48 -1.19 4.78
N TYR A 60 -12.19 -0.85 4.83
CA TYR A 60 -11.13 -1.80 4.47
C TYR A 60 -11.18 -3.06 5.33
N MET A 61 -11.32 -2.92 6.65
CA MET A 61 -11.45 -4.06 7.57
C MET A 61 -12.66 -4.94 7.22
N THR A 62 -13.82 -4.36 6.90
CA THR A 62 -15.00 -5.15 6.52
C THR A 62 -14.84 -5.87 5.21
N GLN A 63 -14.13 -5.28 4.25
CA GLN A 63 -13.86 -5.95 2.98
C GLN A 63 -12.88 -7.12 3.18
N ILE A 64 -11.88 -6.95 4.05
CA ILE A 64 -10.95 -8.03 4.42
C ILE A 64 -11.70 -9.16 5.16
N ALA A 65 -12.63 -8.81 6.06
CA ALA A 65 -13.48 -9.78 6.75
C ALA A 65 -14.43 -10.53 5.79
N ARG A 66 -14.96 -9.85 4.77
CA ARG A 66 -15.76 -10.48 3.68
C ARG A 66 -14.95 -11.42 2.81
N SER A 67 -13.65 -11.18 2.68
CA SER A 67 -12.70 -12.11 2.03
C SER A 67 -12.24 -13.23 2.96
N HIS A 68 -12.86 -13.40 4.14
CA HIS A 68 -12.58 -14.45 5.13
C HIS A 68 -11.14 -14.52 5.64
N MET A 69 -10.41 -13.40 5.57
CA MET A 69 -9.05 -13.29 6.12
C MET A 69 -9.04 -12.96 7.64
N ILE A 70 -10.19 -12.57 8.19
CA ILE A 70 -10.41 -12.11 9.57
C ILE A 70 -11.81 -12.59 10.00
N PRO A 71 -12.08 -12.85 11.30
CA PRO A 71 -13.37 -13.36 11.76
C PRO A 71 -14.60 -12.63 11.20
N PRO A 72 -15.68 -13.36 10.85
CA PRO A 72 -16.85 -12.82 10.15
C PRO A 72 -17.64 -11.80 10.99
N PHE A 73 -17.40 -11.74 12.31
CA PHE A 73 -17.99 -10.73 13.19
C PHE A 73 -17.70 -9.28 12.72
N PHE A 74 -16.54 -9.05 12.10
CA PHE A 74 -16.17 -7.74 11.57
C PHE A 74 -16.79 -7.42 10.19
N ALA A 75 -17.38 -8.42 9.52
CA ALA A 75 -18.11 -8.22 8.27
C ALA A 75 -19.57 -7.76 8.48
N LEU A 76 -20.06 -7.84 9.73
CA LEU A 76 -21.44 -7.47 10.08
C LEU A 76 -21.65 -5.95 9.96
N ILE A 77 -22.56 -5.56 9.09
CA ILE A 77 -23.00 -4.16 8.90
C ILE A 77 -24.36 -3.94 9.55
N HIS A 78 -24.54 -2.80 10.23
CA HIS A 78 -25.79 -2.52 10.93
C HIS A 78 -26.93 -2.22 9.92
N PRO A 79 -28.11 -2.87 10.04
CA PRO A 79 -29.14 -2.85 9.00
C PRO A 79 -29.80 -1.48 8.77
N LYS A 80 -29.88 -0.63 9.80
CA LYS A 80 -30.49 0.71 9.66
C LYS A 80 -29.52 1.80 9.19
N THR A 81 -28.22 1.65 9.44
CA THR A 81 -27.22 2.70 9.17
C THR A 81 -26.29 2.34 8.02
N GLY A 82 -26.26 1.07 7.59
CA GLY A 82 -25.38 0.59 6.52
C GLY A 82 -23.88 0.73 6.85
N THR A 83 -23.53 0.99 8.11
CA THR A 83 -22.14 1.23 8.54
C THR A 83 -21.60 0.09 9.40
N PRO A 84 -20.29 -0.22 9.28
CA PRO A 84 -19.66 -1.27 10.06
C PRO A 84 -19.24 -0.75 11.45
N VAL A 85 -20.21 -0.67 12.35
CA VAL A 85 -20.01 -0.10 13.71
C VAL A 85 -18.97 -0.91 14.50
N ASN A 86 -19.05 -2.24 14.47
CA ASN A 86 -18.15 -3.13 15.23
C ASN A 86 -16.68 -2.97 14.81
N ALA A 87 -16.42 -2.91 13.50
CA ALA A 87 -15.08 -2.70 12.95
C ALA A 87 -14.56 -1.29 13.27
N THR A 88 -15.43 -0.28 13.19
CA THR A 88 -15.07 1.12 13.49
C THR A 88 -14.65 1.26 14.96
N LEU A 89 -15.46 0.75 15.89
CA LEU A 89 -15.20 0.84 17.33
C LEU A 89 -13.90 0.13 17.70
N PHE A 90 -13.66 -1.06 17.15
CA PHE A 90 -12.45 -1.82 17.42
C PHE A 90 -11.18 -1.06 16.97
N ILE A 91 -11.18 -0.51 15.75
CA ILE A 91 -10.01 0.21 15.20
C ILE A 91 -9.75 1.51 15.96
N THR A 92 -10.80 2.27 16.31
CA THR A 92 -10.63 3.53 17.05
C THR A 92 -10.19 3.28 18.48
N LEU A 93 -10.70 2.23 19.13
CA LEU A 93 -10.27 1.83 20.46
C LEU A 93 -8.80 1.41 20.45
N LEU A 94 -8.41 0.54 19.50
CA LEU A 94 -7.03 0.10 19.36
C LEU A 94 -6.08 1.27 19.07
N SER A 95 -6.47 2.17 18.15
CA SER A 95 -5.68 3.36 17.83
C SER A 95 -5.58 4.33 19.01
N SER A 96 -6.63 4.44 19.82
CA SER A 96 -6.64 5.29 21.03
C SER A 96 -5.67 4.74 22.08
N ILE A 97 -5.68 3.43 22.32
CA ILE A 97 -4.75 2.76 23.24
C ILE A 97 -3.31 2.97 22.77
N VAL A 98 -3.02 2.70 21.49
CA VAL A 98 -1.67 2.90 20.93
C VAL A 98 -1.25 4.36 21.02
N GLY A 99 -2.15 5.31 20.76
CA GLY A 99 -1.87 6.74 20.86
C GLY A 99 -1.61 7.20 22.31
N LEU A 100 -2.26 6.59 23.31
CA LEU A 100 -2.10 6.97 24.72
C LEU A 100 -0.79 6.47 25.33
N PHE A 101 -0.28 5.33 24.85
CA PHE A 101 0.95 4.72 25.36
C PHE A 101 2.20 4.95 24.50
N SER A 102 2.07 5.55 23.31
CA SER A 102 3.18 5.71 22.35
C SER A 102 3.62 7.17 22.19
N SER A 103 4.94 7.39 22.17
CA SER A 103 5.51 8.70 21.86
C SER A 103 5.35 9.05 20.38
N LEU A 104 5.07 10.34 20.09
CA LEU A 104 4.86 10.81 18.72
C LEU A 104 6.05 10.54 17.79
N ASP A 105 7.28 10.70 18.28
CA ASP A 105 8.48 10.46 17.48
C ASP A 105 8.63 8.98 17.10
N VAL A 106 8.33 8.08 18.05
CA VAL A 106 8.35 6.63 17.81
C VAL A 106 7.31 6.25 16.77
N LEU A 107 6.09 6.76 16.92
CA LEU A 107 4.97 6.46 16.03
C LEU A 107 5.22 7.01 14.62
N SER A 108 5.70 8.25 14.51
CA SER A 108 6.01 8.91 13.25
C SER A 108 7.12 8.18 12.47
N ASN A 109 8.17 7.73 13.18
CA ASN A 109 9.27 6.98 12.55
C ASN A 109 8.79 5.62 12.00
N VAL A 110 8.02 4.86 12.78
CA VAL A 110 7.45 3.57 12.34
C VAL A 110 6.46 3.78 11.18
N PHE A 111 5.62 4.81 11.25
CA PHE A 111 4.64 5.14 10.21
C PHE A 111 5.32 5.56 8.89
N SER A 112 6.41 6.32 8.97
CA SER A 112 7.19 6.76 7.81
C SER A 112 7.84 5.58 7.09
N ILE A 113 8.55 4.70 7.83
CA ILE A 113 9.14 3.47 7.27
C ILE A 113 8.06 2.60 6.63
N SER A 114 6.92 2.42 7.31
CA SER A 114 5.80 1.62 6.81
C SER A 114 5.25 2.18 5.49
N THR A 115 5.06 3.50 5.40
CA THR A 115 4.52 4.15 4.19
C THR A 115 5.49 4.06 3.01
N LEU A 116 6.79 4.30 3.25
CA LEU A 116 7.84 4.15 2.24
C LEU A 116 7.94 2.70 1.76
N PHE A 117 7.82 1.73 2.67
CA PHE A 117 7.82 0.31 2.33
C PHE A 117 6.60 -0.09 1.49
N ILE A 118 5.40 0.37 1.85
CA ILE A 118 4.17 0.12 1.07
C ILE A 118 4.28 0.73 -0.33
N PHE A 119 4.82 1.95 -0.47
CA PHE A 119 5.01 2.58 -1.77
C PHE A 119 6.04 1.84 -2.63
N MET A 120 7.10 1.31 -2.02
CA MET A 120 8.05 0.43 -2.70
C MET A 120 7.35 -0.86 -3.19
N LEU A 121 6.62 -1.57 -2.32
CA LEU A 121 5.89 -2.78 -2.70
C LEU A 121 4.84 -2.53 -3.79
N MET A 122 4.14 -1.38 -3.73
CA MET A 122 3.19 -0.99 -4.77
C MET A 122 3.89 -0.77 -6.12
N ALA A 123 5.05 -0.10 -6.12
CA ALA A 123 5.83 0.11 -7.34
C ALA A 123 6.33 -1.22 -7.94
N VAL A 124 6.81 -2.14 -7.09
CA VAL A 124 7.16 -3.51 -7.49
C VAL A 124 5.95 -4.24 -8.07
N ALA A 125 4.80 -4.19 -7.39
CA ALA A 125 3.57 -4.84 -7.84
C ALA A 125 3.09 -4.31 -9.20
N LEU A 126 3.20 -3.00 -9.46
CA LEU A 126 2.88 -2.41 -10.76
C LEU A 126 3.80 -2.91 -11.87
N LEU A 127 5.10 -3.06 -11.60
CA LEU A 127 6.06 -3.62 -12.55
C LEU A 127 5.76 -5.09 -12.82
N VAL A 128 5.62 -5.91 -11.77
CA VAL A 128 5.28 -7.34 -11.90
C VAL A 128 3.97 -7.49 -12.66
N ARG A 129 2.92 -6.73 -12.34
CA ARG A 129 1.61 -6.79 -13.02
C ARG A 129 1.67 -6.46 -14.51
N ARG A 130 2.65 -5.67 -14.95
CA ARG A 130 2.81 -5.28 -16.37
C ARG A 130 3.57 -6.32 -17.19
N TYR A 131 4.57 -6.97 -16.61
CA TYR A 131 5.45 -7.89 -17.32
C TYR A 131 5.14 -9.38 -17.04
N TYR A 132 4.38 -9.69 -15.99
CA TYR A 132 3.99 -11.06 -15.64
C TYR A 132 2.52 -11.35 -15.95
N VAL A 133 2.29 -12.41 -16.73
CA VAL A 133 0.97 -13.01 -16.95
C VAL A 133 1.06 -14.52 -16.69
N ARG A 134 0.26 -15.03 -15.74
CA ARG A 134 0.28 -16.41 -15.23
C ARG A 134 0.22 -17.50 -16.32
N GLN A 135 -0.43 -17.23 -17.45
CA GLN A 135 -0.71 -18.22 -18.50
C GLN A 135 0.25 -18.18 -19.70
N ASN A 136 0.91 -17.05 -20.00
CA ASN A 136 1.67 -16.85 -21.25
C ASN A 136 3.16 -16.54 -21.06
N THR A 137 3.67 -16.49 -19.82
CA THR A 137 5.06 -16.07 -19.56
C THR A 137 5.98 -17.28 -19.44
N SER A 138 6.99 -17.38 -20.31
CA SER A 138 8.06 -18.36 -20.18
C SER A 138 8.85 -18.15 -18.88
N LYS A 139 9.35 -19.23 -18.27
CA LYS A 139 10.16 -19.17 -17.03
C LYS A 139 11.39 -18.26 -17.22
N GLU A 140 11.94 -18.21 -18.43
CA GLU A 140 13.07 -17.35 -18.79
C GLU A 140 12.73 -15.87 -18.71
N ASP A 141 11.58 -15.46 -19.24
CA ASP A 141 11.13 -14.06 -19.19
C ASP A 141 10.78 -13.62 -17.77
N LEU A 142 10.18 -14.52 -16.97
CA LEU A 142 9.97 -14.27 -15.55
C LEU A 142 11.29 -14.05 -14.80
N MET A 143 12.28 -14.90 -15.06
CA MET A 143 13.59 -14.78 -14.42
C MET A 143 14.33 -13.50 -14.86
N ARG A 144 14.16 -13.07 -16.12
CA ARG A 144 14.67 -11.77 -16.60
C ARG A 144 13.99 -10.58 -15.93
N VAL A 145 12.65 -10.59 -15.79
CA VAL A 145 11.89 -9.55 -15.06
C VAL A 145 12.35 -9.48 -13.61
N LEU A 146 12.45 -10.64 -12.94
CA LEU A 146 12.86 -10.73 -11.54
C LEU A 146 14.32 -10.31 -11.35
N GLY A 147 15.20 -10.68 -12.30
CA GLY A 147 16.59 -10.26 -12.34
C GLY A 147 16.73 -8.74 -12.49
N CYS A 148 15.98 -8.12 -13.41
CA CYS A 148 15.98 -6.66 -13.57
C CYS A 148 15.47 -5.96 -12.29
N LEU A 149 14.41 -6.50 -11.67
CA LEU A 149 13.88 -5.97 -10.42
C LEU A 149 14.90 -6.07 -9.29
N PHE A 150 15.57 -7.22 -9.17
CA PHE A 150 16.63 -7.44 -8.19
C PHE A 150 17.78 -6.46 -8.40
N VAL A 151 18.21 -6.23 -9.65
CA VAL A 151 19.24 -5.24 -9.98
C VAL A 151 18.81 -3.84 -9.54
N ILE A 152 17.57 -3.42 -9.80
CA ILE A 152 17.06 -2.10 -9.41
C ILE A 152 17.05 -1.94 -7.88
N ILE A 153 16.60 -2.95 -7.13
CA ILE A 153 16.55 -2.91 -5.67
C ILE A 153 17.97 -2.96 -5.09
N ALA A 154 18.83 -3.85 -5.59
CA ALA A 154 20.20 -4.01 -5.12
C ALA A 154 21.06 -2.77 -5.41
N SER A 155 20.96 -2.18 -6.60
CA SER A 155 21.69 -0.96 -6.94
C SER A 155 21.26 0.20 -6.05
N SER A 156 19.97 0.30 -5.74
CA SER A 156 19.44 1.31 -4.84
C SER A 156 19.90 1.08 -3.40
N ALA A 157 19.92 -0.18 -2.92
CA ALA A 157 20.39 -0.54 -1.59
C ALA A 157 21.88 -0.22 -1.41
N VAL A 158 22.68 -0.55 -2.42
CA VAL A 158 24.13 -0.23 -2.47
C VAL A 158 24.32 1.29 -2.48
N GLY A 159 23.54 2.03 -3.28
CA GLY A 159 23.58 3.50 -3.27
C GLY A 159 23.35 4.08 -1.88
N THR A 160 22.35 3.58 -1.15
CA THR A 160 22.06 4.00 0.22
C THR A 160 23.13 3.57 1.22
N ALA A 161 23.66 2.36 1.11
CA ALA A 161 24.72 1.88 1.99
C ALA A 161 26.02 2.68 1.81
N LEU A 162 26.36 3.03 0.56
CA LEU A 162 27.49 3.89 0.24
C LEU A 162 27.28 5.32 0.79
N TRP A 163 26.04 5.81 0.77
CA TRP A 163 25.66 7.09 1.37
C TRP A 163 25.92 7.09 2.88
N ASN A 164 25.43 6.07 3.57
CA ASN A 164 25.61 5.97 5.02
C ASN A 164 27.07 5.75 5.43
N ALA A 165 27.83 4.97 4.64
CA ALA A 165 29.22 4.66 4.96
C ALA A 165 30.18 5.85 4.75
N ASN A 166 29.80 6.89 3.99
CA ASN A 166 30.60 8.08 3.70
C ASN A 166 32.02 7.80 3.13
N LYS A 167 32.28 6.57 2.65
CA LYS A 167 33.64 6.10 2.29
C LYS A 167 34.02 6.24 0.82
N LEU A 168 33.04 6.48 -0.09
CA LEU A 168 33.28 6.39 -1.54
C LEU A 168 33.06 7.69 -2.34
N GLY A 169 32.74 8.80 -1.65
CA GLY A 169 32.48 10.08 -2.30
C GLY A 169 31.41 10.00 -3.40
N TRP A 170 31.43 10.98 -4.32
CA TRP A 170 30.46 11.07 -5.42
C TRP A 170 30.51 9.89 -6.40
N ILE A 171 31.64 9.18 -6.48
CA ILE A 171 31.86 8.08 -7.43
C ILE A 171 30.90 6.92 -7.15
N GLY A 172 30.74 6.54 -5.89
CA GLY A 172 29.81 5.45 -5.50
C GLY A 172 28.37 5.72 -5.94
N TYR A 173 27.91 6.97 -5.82
CA TYR A 173 26.56 7.36 -6.25
C TYR A 173 26.40 7.29 -7.76
N THR A 174 27.41 7.76 -8.51
CA THR A 174 27.36 7.70 -9.99
C THR A 174 27.31 6.26 -10.49
N VAL A 175 28.08 5.35 -9.89
CA VAL A 175 28.06 3.93 -10.24
C VAL A 175 26.70 3.30 -9.92
N ALA A 176 26.16 3.54 -8.71
CA ALA A 176 24.85 3.03 -8.32
C ALA A 176 23.73 3.56 -9.24
N ALA A 177 23.78 4.85 -9.61
CA ALA A 177 22.82 5.47 -10.52
C ALA A 177 22.90 4.90 -11.94
N VAL A 178 24.11 4.66 -12.46
CA VAL A 178 24.32 4.05 -13.78
C VAL A 178 23.80 2.61 -13.78
N VAL A 179 24.10 1.81 -12.75
CA VAL A 179 23.57 0.43 -12.63
C VAL A 179 22.04 0.44 -12.54
N TRP A 180 21.46 1.38 -11.79
CA TRP A 180 20.01 1.56 -11.70
C TRP A 180 19.38 1.93 -13.05
N LEU A 181 20.00 2.84 -13.80
CA LEU A 181 19.57 3.22 -15.16
C LEU A 181 19.62 2.03 -16.11
N ILE A 182 20.70 1.25 -16.08
CA ILE A 182 20.85 0.04 -16.90
C ILE A 182 19.77 -0.98 -16.56
N GLY A 183 19.49 -1.23 -15.27
CA GLY A 183 18.42 -2.14 -14.85
C GLY A 183 17.03 -1.70 -15.31
N THR A 184 16.75 -0.39 -15.22
CA THR A 184 15.49 0.21 -15.67
C THR A 184 15.33 0.17 -17.20
N LEU A 185 16.41 0.44 -17.91
CA LEU A 185 16.47 0.44 -19.36
C LEU A 185 16.35 -0.99 -19.91
N ALA A 186 17.06 -1.96 -19.32
CA ALA A 186 16.89 -3.39 -19.61
C ALA A 186 15.42 -3.80 -19.47
N MET A 187 14.76 -3.37 -18.38
CA MET A 187 13.34 -3.63 -18.16
C MET A 187 12.42 -3.04 -19.24
N SER A 188 12.80 -1.90 -19.83
CA SER A 188 12.02 -1.28 -20.92
C SER A 188 12.05 -2.06 -22.23
N PHE A 189 13.09 -2.89 -22.45
CA PHE A 189 13.24 -3.73 -23.64
C PHE A 189 12.54 -5.09 -23.50
N LEU A 190 12.07 -5.47 -22.32
CA LEU A 190 11.29 -6.70 -22.16
C LEU A 190 9.91 -6.61 -22.85
N PRO A 191 9.42 -7.73 -23.41
CA PRO A 191 8.12 -7.76 -24.07
C PRO A 191 7.01 -7.44 -23.07
N LYS A 192 6.23 -6.40 -23.38
CA LYS A 192 5.13 -5.93 -22.53
C LYS A 192 3.92 -6.84 -22.73
N GLN A 193 3.61 -7.68 -21.75
CA GLN A 193 2.54 -8.68 -21.84
C GLN A 193 1.13 -8.11 -21.56
N ARG A 194 1.03 -6.99 -20.83
CA ARG A 194 -0.27 -6.39 -20.47
C ARG A 194 -0.34 -4.90 -20.82
N THR A 195 -1.26 -4.54 -21.72
CA THR A 195 -1.65 -3.14 -21.96
C THR A 195 -2.78 -2.75 -20.99
N PRO A 196 -2.71 -1.59 -20.34
CA PRO A 196 -3.78 -1.13 -19.45
C PRO A 196 -5.03 -0.78 -20.27
N LYS A 197 -6.19 -1.34 -19.91
CA LYS A 197 -7.47 -1.13 -20.62
C LYS A 197 -8.17 0.21 -20.33
N VAL A 198 -7.86 0.89 -19.22
CA VAL A 198 -8.63 2.07 -18.76
C VAL A 198 -7.72 3.22 -18.30
N TRP A 199 -6.73 2.93 -17.44
CA TRP A 199 -5.76 3.93 -17.00
C TRP A 199 -4.37 3.32 -16.88
N GLY A 200 -3.41 3.88 -17.60
CA GLY A 200 -2.01 3.46 -17.58
C GLY A 200 -1.15 4.58 -17.02
N VAL A 201 -0.25 4.23 -16.10
CA VAL A 201 0.74 5.19 -15.60
C VAL A 201 1.60 5.68 -16.77
N PRO A 202 1.65 7.01 -17.05
CA PRO A 202 2.54 7.57 -18.05
C PRO A 202 3.98 7.40 -17.53
N LEU A 203 4.91 6.87 -18.35
CA LEU A 203 6.32 6.56 -18.00
C LEU A 203 6.61 5.25 -17.23
N VAL A 204 5.83 4.17 -17.35
CA VAL A 204 6.34 2.83 -16.94
C VAL A 204 7.39 2.35 -17.96
N PRO A 205 8.58 1.87 -17.56
CA PRO A 205 9.02 1.42 -16.23
C PRO A 205 9.73 2.45 -15.34
N TRP A 206 10.01 3.65 -15.86
CA TRP A 206 10.79 4.69 -15.19
C TRP A 206 10.14 5.20 -13.90
N LEU A 207 8.84 5.53 -13.92
CA LEU A 207 8.17 6.10 -12.75
C LEU A 207 8.11 5.12 -11.56
N PRO A 208 7.70 3.84 -11.73
CA PRO A 208 7.77 2.87 -10.64
C PRO A 208 9.22 2.57 -10.20
N SER A 209 10.18 2.49 -11.13
CA SER A 209 11.59 2.26 -10.78
C SER A 209 12.16 3.39 -9.91
N LEU A 210 11.85 4.63 -10.25
CA LEU A 210 12.28 5.81 -9.50
C LEU A 210 11.65 5.82 -8.10
N SER A 211 10.38 5.43 -7.99
CA SER A 211 9.73 5.26 -6.69
C SER A 211 10.46 4.24 -5.80
N ILE A 212 10.90 3.10 -6.36
CA ILE A 212 11.67 2.10 -5.61
C ILE A 212 12.99 2.71 -5.11
N ALA A 213 13.74 3.38 -5.98
CA ALA A 213 15.02 3.99 -5.64
C ALA A 213 14.87 5.05 -4.54
N THR A 214 13.94 6.00 -4.71
CA THR A 214 13.71 7.07 -3.74
C THR A 214 13.23 6.52 -2.39
N ASN A 215 12.25 5.60 -2.38
CA ASN A 215 11.74 5.05 -1.13
C ASN A 215 12.84 4.28 -0.37
N LEU A 216 13.68 3.52 -1.08
CA LEU A 216 14.77 2.78 -0.46
C LEU A 216 15.91 3.68 0.05
N PHE A 217 16.21 4.77 -0.67
CA PHE A 217 17.14 5.79 -0.22
C PHE A 217 16.65 6.50 1.05
N LEU A 218 15.37 6.87 1.08
CA LEU A 218 14.77 7.47 2.27
C LEU A 218 14.81 6.49 3.43
N ILE A 219 14.41 5.23 3.24
CA ILE A 219 14.45 4.20 4.29
C ILE A 219 15.85 4.11 4.91
N GLY A 220 16.92 3.99 4.12
CA GLY A 220 18.27 3.88 4.69
C GLY A 220 18.90 5.21 5.14
N SER A 221 18.18 6.34 5.00
CA SER A 221 18.54 7.62 5.62
C SER A 221 17.89 7.81 7.00
N LEU A 222 16.97 6.93 7.42
CA LEU A 222 16.37 6.97 8.75
C LEU A 222 17.29 6.39 9.83
N GLU A 223 17.08 6.84 11.07
CA GLU A 223 17.83 6.36 12.24
C GLU A 223 17.77 4.82 12.38
N PRO A 224 18.89 4.16 12.72
CA PRO A 224 18.94 2.70 12.92
C PRO A 224 17.94 2.21 13.96
N ASP A 225 17.64 3.00 14.99
CA ASP A 225 16.68 2.66 16.05
C ASP A 225 15.26 2.48 15.51
N ALA A 226 14.90 3.17 14.42
CA ALA A 226 13.58 3.05 13.81
C ALA A 226 13.40 1.68 13.12
N PHE A 227 14.48 1.10 12.58
CA PHE A 227 14.43 -0.22 11.95
C PHE A 227 14.09 -1.31 12.94
N TRP A 228 14.75 -1.33 14.10
CA TRP A 228 14.47 -2.34 15.13
C TRP A 228 13.00 -2.28 15.59
N ARG A 229 12.47 -1.08 15.80
CA ARG A 229 11.07 -0.85 16.17
C ARG A 229 10.10 -1.32 15.08
N PHE A 230 10.42 -1.04 13.81
CA PHE A 230 9.61 -1.47 12.66
C PHE A 230 9.59 -3.00 12.53
N PHE A 231 10.73 -3.67 12.63
CA PHE A 231 10.81 -5.13 12.56
C PHE A 231 10.06 -5.79 13.72
N LEU A 232 10.20 -5.26 14.94
CA LEU A 232 9.48 -5.77 16.10
C LEU A 232 7.96 -5.62 15.94
N CYS A 233 7.50 -4.44 15.50
CA CYS A 233 6.08 -4.18 15.27
C CYS A 233 5.51 -5.08 14.16
N THR A 234 6.26 -5.26 13.07
CA THR A 234 5.88 -6.15 11.97
C THR A 234 5.85 -7.60 12.40
N ALA A 235 6.81 -8.04 13.22
CA ALA A 235 6.84 -9.39 13.78
C ALA A 235 5.60 -9.63 14.67
N PHE A 236 5.24 -8.67 15.54
CA PHE A 236 4.03 -8.76 16.34
C PHE A 236 2.76 -8.86 15.47
N MET A 237 2.64 -8.02 14.44
CA MET A 237 1.50 -8.05 13.51
C MET A 237 1.43 -9.37 12.73
N LEU A 238 2.57 -9.93 12.34
CA LEU A 238 2.66 -11.20 11.62
C LEU A 238 2.34 -12.38 12.53
N LEU A 239 2.81 -12.36 13.79
CA LEU A 239 2.42 -13.34 14.80
C LEU A 239 0.91 -13.30 15.03
N TYR A 240 0.34 -12.12 15.23
CA TYR A 240 -1.12 -11.97 15.34
C TYR A 240 -1.85 -12.55 14.12
N TYR A 241 -1.37 -12.27 12.90
CA TYR A 241 -1.94 -12.84 11.67
C TYR A 241 -1.84 -14.37 11.62
N ILE A 242 -0.72 -14.97 12.02
CA ILE A 242 -0.57 -16.44 12.04
C ILE A 242 -1.47 -17.07 13.10
N PHE A 243 -1.53 -16.51 14.31
CA PHE A 243 -2.32 -17.09 15.39
C PHE A 243 -3.82 -16.91 15.17
N VAL A 244 -4.27 -15.70 14.82
CA VAL A 244 -5.70 -15.37 14.70
C VAL A 244 -6.18 -15.45 13.26
N GLY A 245 -5.42 -14.87 12.32
CA GLY A 245 -5.82 -14.81 10.91
C GLY A 245 -5.88 -16.19 10.25
N VAL A 246 -4.83 -17.00 10.39
CA VAL A 246 -4.81 -18.35 9.78
C VAL A 246 -5.82 -19.28 10.41
N HIS A 247 -5.98 -19.27 11.74
CA HIS A 247 -7.03 -20.07 12.40
C HIS A 247 -8.43 -19.64 11.99
N ALA A 248 -8.71 -18.33 11.94
CA ALA A 248 -10.00 -17.82 11.50
C ALA A 248 -10.29 -18.17 10.03
N THR A 249 -9.29 -18.13 9.16
CA THR A 249 -9.44 -18.56 7.76
C THR A 249 -9.67 -20.08 7.66
N TYR A 250 -8.96 -20.88 8.45
CA TYR A 250 -9.07 -22.35 8.44
C TYR A 250 -10.42 -22.85 8.97
N ASP A 251 -10.91 -22.26 10.07
CA ASP A 251 -12.20 -22.62 10.69
C ASP A 251 -13.38 -22.32 9.74
N VAL A 252 -13.28 -21.24 8.97
CA VAL A 252 -14.31 -20.86 8.00
C VAL A 252 -14.30 -21.76 6.75
N GLU A 253 -13.12 -22.16 6.26
CA GLU A 253 -13.04 -23.15 5.16
C GLU A 253 -13.64 -24.50 5.58
N HIS A 254 -13.42 -24.93 6.82
CA HIS A 254 -14.02 -26.16 7.35
C HIS A 254 -15.55 -26.06 7.44
N GLN A 255 -16.08 -24.94 7.94
CA GLN A 255 -17.52 -24.72 8.02
C GLN A 255 -18.18 -24.68 6.63
N ASN A 256 -17.52 -24.05 5.64
CA ASN A 256 -18.02 -24.02 4.26
C ASN A 256 -17.94 -25.42 3.60
N SER A 257 -16.88 -26.19 3.85
CA SER A 257 -16.77 -27.56 3.33
C SER A 257 -17.80 -28.52 3.95
N HIS A 258 -18.17 -28.34 5.22
CA HIS A 258 -19.26 -29.09 5.84
C HIS A 258 -20.62 -28.70 5.26
N TYR A 259 -20.89 -27.40 5.10
CA TYR A 259 -22.13 -26.94 4.46
C TYR A 259 -22.29 -27.50 3.04
N PHE A 260 -21.23 -27.51 2.22
CA PHE A 260 -21.30 -28.10 0.87
C PHE A 260 -21.46 -29.62 0.87
N LYS A 261 -20.91 -30.34 1.87
CA LYS A 261 -21.16 -31.78 2.04
C LYS A 261 -22.59 -32.08 2.48
N ASP A 262 -23.20 -31.22 3.28
CA ASP A 262 -24.56 -31.37 3.79
C ASP A 262 -25.62 -30.89 2.76
N VAL A 263 -25.22 -30.03 1.81
CA VAL A 263 -26.06 -29.49 0.71
C VAL A 263 -25.91 -30.28 -0.61
N GLU A 264 -25.12 -31.36 -0.64
CA GLU A 264 -25.27 -32.44 -1.63
C GLU A 264 -26.18 -33.57 -1.10
N PRO A 265 -27.52 -33.43 -1.08
CA PRO A 265 -28.40 -34.58 -1.07
C PRO A 265 -28.78 -34.93 -2.51
N THR A 266 -28.46 -36.15 -2.93
CA THR A 266 -29.37 -36.98 -3.76
C THR A 266 -30.19 -36.27 -4.84
N ASP A 267 -29.56 -35.57 -5.78
CA ASP A 267 -30.15 -35.27 -7.10
C ASP A 267 -29.11 -35.60 -8.17
N GLN A 268 -28.96 -36.90 -8.42
CA GLN A 268 -28.47 -37.35 -9.72
C GLN A 268 -29.59 -37.07 -10.73
N PRO A 269 -29.43 -36.15 -11.70
CA PRO A 269 -30.28 -36.17 -12.87
C PRO A 269 -29.94 -37.46 -13.61
N ASN A 270 -30.96 -38.30 -13.74
CA ASN A 270 -30.95 -39.49 -14.58
C ASN A 270 -30.53 -39.07 -16.00
N HIS A 271 -29.28 -39.35 -16.39
CA HIS A 271 -28.81 -39.13 -17.75
C HIS A 271 -29.44 -40.19 -18.68
N GLY A 272 -30.66 -39.89 -19.16
CA GLY A 272 -31.19 -40.48 -20.39
C GLY A 272 -30.58 -39.80 -21.63
N PRO A 273 -30.38 -40.52 -22.75
CA PRO A 273 -29.65 -39.99 -23.90
C PRO A 273 -30.57 -39.18 -24.81
N PHE A 274 -30.22 -37.93 -25.09
CA PHE A 274 -30.73 -37.14 -26.22
C PHE A 274 -29.52 -36.37 -26.76
N VAL A 275 -28.85 -36.84 -27.83
CA VAL A 275 -29.21 -36.81 -29.26
C VAL A 275 -29.47 -35.39 -29.77
N THR A 276 -28.48 -34.94 -30.55
CA THR A 276 -28.38 -33.81 -31.51
C THR A 276 -28.58 -32.39 -31.01
#